data_AF-A0A3G2R307-F1
#
_entry.id   AF-A0A3G2R307-F1
#
_cell.length_a   1.000
_cell.length_b   1.000
_cell.length_c   1.000
_cell.angle_alpha   90.00
_cell.angle_beta   90.00
_cell.angle_gamma   90.00
#
_symmetry.space_group_name_H-M   'P 1'
#
loop_
_entity.id
_entity.type
_entity.pdbx_description
1 polymer ?
#
loop_
_entity_poly.entity_id
_entity_poly.type
_entity_poly.pdbx_seq_one_letter_code
_entity_poly.pdbx_strand_id
1 'polypeptide(L)'
;MYWWGPGWGHMGGYYGIFMYVYMFIWLVVLAGVFYLIIRLIRSLASSAGPVNRDDAFRETPLDILKRRYAAGEITKDQYDRMREDLKDN
;
A
#
# COMPACT_ATOMS: atom_id res chain seq x y z
N MET A 1 -52.17 14.97 -1.32
CA MET A 1 -50.98 14.65 -2.14
C MET A 1 -49.76 15.09 -1.36
N TYR A 2 -48.84 14.16 -1.09
CA TYR A 2 -47.72 14.39 -0.19
C TYR A 2 -46.74 15.42 -0.75
N TRP A 3 -46.64 16.55 -0.04
CA TRP A 3 -45.39 17.20 0.37
C TRP A 3 -44.19 17.02 -0.56
N TRP A 4 -44.04 17.95 -1.51
CA TRP A 4 -42.72 18.34 -2.03
C TRP A 4 -42.70 19.87 -2.15
N GLY A 5 -42.48 20.53 -1.01
CA GLY A 5 -41.96 21.89 -1.05
C GLY A 5 -40.54 21.81 -1.63
N PRO A 6 -40.17 22.64 -2.62
CA PRO A 6 -38.78 22.78 -3.03
C PRO A 6 -38.04 23.56 -1.93
N GLY A 7 -37.77 22.86 -0.84
CA GLY A 7 -37.36 23.44 0.44
C GLY A 7 -35.90 23.22 0.76
N TRP A 8 -34.97 23.22 -0.20
CA TRP A 8 -33.53 23.24 0.10
C TRP A 8 -32.75 24.03 -0.97
N GLY A 9 -33.32 25.15 -1.41
CA GLY A 9 -32.57 26.18 -2.11
C GLY A 9 -31.88 27.10 -1.11
N HIS A 10 -30.56 27.19 -1.19
CA HIS A 10 -29.80 28.40 -0.83
C HIS A 10 -29.62 28.78 0.65
N MET A 11 -29.28 27.82 1.51
CA MET A 11 -28.51 28.10 2.74
C MET A 11 -27.22 27.24 2.81
N GLY A 12 -26.64 26.93 1.64
CA GLY A 12 -25.57 25.93 1.49
C GLY A 12 -24.28 26.43 0.84
N GLY A 13 -24.12 27.74 0.58
CA GLY A 13 -22.92 28.28 -0.08
C GLY A 13 -21.66 28.16 0.78
N TYR A 14 -21.74 28.56 2.05
CA TYR A 14 -20.64 28.43 2.99
C TYR A 14 -20.39 26.97 3.37
N TYR A 15 -21.44 26.21 3.69
CA TYR A 15 -21.32 24.79 4.01
C TYR A 15 -20.77 23.94 2.85
N GLY A 16 -21.11 24.29 1.61
CA GLY A 16 -20.54 23.66 0.41
C GLY A 16 -19.04 23.91 0.30
N ILE A 17 -18.60 25.17 0.44
CA ILE A 17 -17.18 25.53 0.43
C ILE A 17 -16.41 24.83 1.57
N PHE A 18 -16.98 24.79 2.79
CA PHE A 18 -16.37 24.07 3.92
C PHE A 18 -16.21 22.57 3.63
N MET A 19 -17.18 21.94 2.96
CA MET A 19 -17.10 20.54 2.53
C MET A 19 -15.94 20.29 1.55
N TYR A 20 -15.78 21.15 0.54
CA TYR A 20 -14.69 21.02 -0.43
C TYR A 20 -13.32 21.25 0.21
N VAL A 21 -13.19 22.25 1.07
CA VAL A 21 -11.94 22.54 1.79
C VAL A 21 -11.58 21.38 2.72
N TYR A 22 -12.55 20.83 3.45
CA TYR A 22 -12.34 19.66 4.31
C TYR A 22 -11.86 18.45 3.51
N MET A 23 -12.52 18.12 2.40
CA MET A 23 -12.13 17.01 1.54
C MET A 23 -10.73 17.22 0.94
N PHE A 24 -10.38 18.45 0.56
CA PHE A 24 -9.05 18.79 0.07
C PHE A 24 -7.98 18.60 1.15
N ILE A 25 -8.24 19.04 2.40
CA ILE A 25 -7.31 18.84 3.52
C ILE A 25 -7.06 17.36 3.75
N TRP A 26 -8.11 16.53 3.76
CA TRP A 26 -7.94 15.07 3.88
C TRP A 26 -7.13 14.47 2.75
N LEU A 27 -7.31 14.94 1.53
CA LEU A 27 -6.55 14.48 0.38
C LEU A 27 -5.06 14.83 0.51
N VAL A 28 -4.73 16.02 1.00
CA VAL A 28 -3.34 16.44 1.28
C VAL A 28 -2.74 15.61 2.42
N VAL A 29 -3.48 15.40 3.51
CA VAL A 29 -3.04 14.55 4.63
C VAL A 29 -2.76 13.13 4.13
N LEU A 30 -3.68 12.56 3.37
CA LEU A 30 -3.54 11.21 2.83
C LEU A 30 -2.34 11.12 1.88
N ALA A 31 -2.16 12.11 0.99
CA ALA A 31 -1.00 12.19 0.11
C ALA A 31 0.31 12.31 0.91
N GLY A 32 0.33 13.06 2.00
CA GLY A 32 1.48 13.17 2.91
C GLY A 32 1.81 11.85 3.60
N VAL A 33 0.79 11.13 4.07
CA VAL A 33 0.95 9.78 4.65
C VAL A 33 1.47 8.80 3.60
N PHE A 34 0.90 8.77 2.40
CA PHE A 34 1.39 7.93 1.31
C PHE A 34 2.83 8.29 0.92
N TYR A 35 3.16 9.57 0.85
CA TYR A 35 4.53 10.03 0.58
C TYR A 35 5.50 9.54 1.65
N LEU A 36 5.13 9.63 2.93
CA LEU A 36 5.95 9.16 4.04
C LEU A 36 6.13 7.64 3.99
N ILE A 37 5.06 6.88 3.71
CA ILE A 37 5.10 5.43 3.54
C ILE A 37 6.02 5.05 2.37
N ILE A 38 5.86 5.68 1.21
CA ILE A 38 6.71 5.43 0.03
C ILE A 38 8.16 5.79 0.34
N ARG A 39 8.42 6.90 1.04
CA ARG A 39 9.77 7.30 1.44
C ARG A 39 10.38 6.29 2.41
N LEU A 40 9.61 5.78 3.37
CA LEU A 40 10.07 4.79 4.33
C LEU A 40 10.37 3.45 3.64
N ILE A 41 9.45 2.97 2.80
CA ILE A 41 9.65 1.78 1.96
C ILE A 41 10.85 1.97 1.04
N ARG A 42 11.01 3.12 0.39
CA ARG A 42 12.19 3.41 -0.46
C ARG A 42 13.48 3.52 0.33
N SER A 43 13.46 3.96 1.59
CA SER A 43 14.64 3.98 2.46
C SER A 43 15.05 2.58 2.93
N LEU A 44 14.06 1.73 3.21
CA LEU A 44 14.25 0.30 3.48
C LEU A 44 14.73 -0.42 2.21
N ALA A 45 14.15 -0.07 1.07
CA ALA A 45 14.49 -0.60 -0.25
C ALA A 45 15.73 0.06 -0.87
N SER A 46 16.33 1.08 -0.27
CA SER A 46 17.67 1.58 -0.62
C SER A 46 18.75 1.03 0.30
N SER A 47 18.37 0.25 1.33
CA SER A 47 19.26 -0.71 1.99
C SER A 47 19.35 -2.03 1.18
N ALA A 48 18.39 -2.27 0.28
CA ALA A 48 18.62 -3.06 -0.92
C ALA A 48 19.25 -2.12 -1.95
N GLY A 49 20.45 -2.40 -2.43
CA GLY A 49 21.12 -1.54 -3.41
C GLY A 49 20.29 -1.40 -4.71
N PRO A 50 20.73 -0.56 -5.66
CA PRO A 50 20.16 -0.59 -7.00
C PRO A 50 20.12 -2.04 -7.45
N VAL A 51 18.95 -2.50 -7.91
CA VAL A 51 18.81 -3.77 -8.62
C VAL A 51 19.58 -3.62 -9.92
N ASN A 52 20.91 -3.68 -9.80
CA ASN A 52 21.80 -4.10 -10.86
C ASN A 52 21.28 -5.47 -11.24
N ARG A 53 21.03 -5.67 -12.53
CA ARG A 53 20.54 -6.93 -13.07
C ARG A 53 21.50 -8.11 -12.81
N ASP A 54 22.64 -7.84 -12.18
CA ASP A 54 23.60 -8.80 -11.65
C ASP A 54 23.17 -9.42 -10.30
N ASP A 55 22.23 -8.81 -9.56
CA ASP A 55 21.68 -9.31 -8.28
C ASP A 55 20.51 -10.30 -8.47
N ALA A 56 20.10 -10.58 -9.71
CA ALA A 56 19.22 -11.73 -10.00
C ALA A 56 19.88 -13.08 -9.61
N PHE A 57 21.21 -13.08 -9.38
CA PHE A 57 21.94 -14.22 -8.83
C PHE A 57 21.97 -14.23 -7.28
N ARG A 58 21.45 -13.19 -6.63
CA ARG A 58 21.44 -12.97 -5.18
C ARG A 58 20.03 -12.81 -4.59
N GLU A 59 18.97 -13.09 -5.36
CA GLU A 59 17.69 -13.42 -4.75
C GLU A 59 17.93 -14.66 -3.91
N THR A 60 17.97 -14.47 -2.58
CA THR A 60 18.12 -15.59 -1.67
C THR A 60 16.99 -16.57 -1.97
N PRO A 61 17.25 -17.89 -1.94
CA PRO A 61 16.20 -18.87 -2.22
C PRO A 61 14.92 -18.66 -1.36
N LEU A 62 15.08 -18.02 -0.20
CA LEU A 62 14.00 -17.54 0.67
C LEU A 62 13.08 -16.47 0.05
N ASP A 63 13.61 -15.53 -0.73
CA ASP A 63 12.81 -14.48 -1.39
C ASP A 63 11.95 -15.06 -2.53
N ILE A 64 12.49 -16.03 -3.28
CA ILE A 64 11.74 -16.80 -4.29
C ILE A 64 10.60 -17.57 -3.61
N LEU A 65 10.90 -18.22 -2.47
CA LEU A 65 9.91 -18.93 -1.65
C LEU A 65 8.78 -18.01 -1.18
N LYS A 66 9.13 -16.84 -0.64
CA LYS A 66 8.19 -15.86 -0.12
C LYS A 66 7.28 -15.32 -1.22
N ARG A 67 7.82 -15.11 -2.42
CA ARG A 67 7.04 -14.69 -3.59
C ARG A 67 6.02 -15.75 -4.02
N ARG A 68 6.42 -17.03 -4.07
CA ARG A 68 5.51 -18.13 -4.44
C ARG A 68 4.44 -18.39 -3.38
N TYR A 69 4.78 -18.22 -2.11
CA TYR A 69 3.82 -18.30 -1.01
C TYR A 69 2.79 -17.17 -1.10
N ALA A 70 3.23 -15.93 -1.35
CA ALA A 70 2.34 -14.79 -1.55
C ALA A 70 1.46 -14.92 -2.82
N ALA A 71 1.98 -15.59 -3.85
CA ALA A 71 1.22 -15.93 -5.06
C ALA A 71 0.23 -17.09 -4.84
N GLY A 72 0.30 -17.81 -3.71
CA GLY A 72 -0.54 -18.98 -3.42
C GLY A 72 -0.15 -20.24 -4.21
N GLU A 73 1.02 -20.23 -4.86
CA GLU A 73 1.53 -21.36 -5.65
C GLU A 73 2.08 -22.50 -4.77
N ILE A 74 2.44 -22.18 -3.53
CA ILE A 74 2.91 -23.15 -2.53
C ILE A 74 2.12 -23.02 -1.23
N THR A 75 1.89 -24.14 -0.57
CA THR A 75 1.20 -24.17 0.73
C THR A 75 2.16 -23.79 1.86
N LYS A 76 1.61 -23.41 3.02
CA LYS A 76 2.41 -23.07 4.20
C LYS A 76 3.36 -24.20 4.61
N ASP A 77 2.90 -25.45 4.55
CA ASP A 77 3.72 -26.63 4.89
C ASP A 77 4.88 -26.87 3.91
N GLN A 78 4.77 -26.40 2.67
CA GLN A 78 5.83 -26.46 1.67
C GLN A 78 6.83 -25.31 1.88
N TYR A 79 6.34 -24.12 2.20
CA TYR A 79 7.18 -22.97 2.53
C TYR A 79 8.03 -23.22 3.78
N ASP A 80 7.44 -23.77 4.84
CA ASP A 80 8.15 -23.98 6.11
C ASP A 80 9.25 -25.04 5.96
N ARG A 81 9.01 -26.15 5.24
CA ARG A 81 10.03 -27.16 4.95
C ARG A 81 11.22 -26.62 4.17
N MET A 82 10.96 -25.96 3.06
CA MET A 82 12.04 -25.40 2.23
C MET A 82 12.78 -24.27 2.94
N ARG A 83 12.12 -23.53 3.84
CA ARG A 83 12.77 -22.50 4.67
C ARG A 83 13.71 -23.11 5.71
N GLU A 84 13.38 -24.27 6.26
CA GLU A 84 14.21 -25.01 7.21
C GLU A 84 15.45 -25.60 6.51
N ASP A 85 15.26 -26.24 5.36
CA ASP A 85 16.36 -26.77 4.54
C ASP A 85 17.39 -25.70 4.12
N LEU A 86 16.92 -24.46 3.90
CA LEU A 86 17.76 -23.32 3.53
C LEU A 86 18.46 -22.65 4.72
N LYS A 87 18.06 -22.94 5.96
CA LYS A 87 18.69 -22.43 7.18
C LYS A 87 19.83 -23.31 7.68
N ASP A 88 19.80 -24.60 7.34
CA ASP A 88 20.73 -25.62 7.84
C ASP A 88 21.92 -25.89 6.89
N ASN A 89 22.18 -24.98 5.93
CA ASN A 89 23.28 -25.05 4.95
C ASN A 89 24.02 -23.71 4.88
#